data_AF-X1PJ17-F1
#
_entry.id   AF-X1PJ17-F1
#
_cell.length_a   1.000
_cell.length_b   1.000
_cell.length_c   1.000
_cell.angle_alpha   90.00
_cell.angle_beta   90.00
_cell.angle_gamma   90.00
#
_symmetry.space_group_name_H-M   'P 1'
#
loop_
_entity.id
_entity.type
_entity.pdbx_description
1 polymer ?
#
loop_
_entity_poly.entity_id
_entity_poly.type
_entity_poly.pdbx_seq_one_letter_code
_entity_poly.pdbx_strand_id
1 'polypeptide(L)' 'MIHRLLSSDFDAILAVINDAAQVYQGVIPDDRRKEPYMSAEELKAEIEAGIRFFGWVEADHLLGVAGIQA' A
#
# COMPACT_ATOMS: atom_id res chain seq x y z
N MET A 1 -12.00 9.57 -6.51
CA MET A 1 -13.10 8.70 -6.02
C MET A 1 -12.51 7.54 -5.25
N ILE A 2 -13.17 7.07 -4.19
CA ILE A 2 -12.70 5.91 -3.41
C ILE A 2 -13.44 4.66 -3.87
N HIS A 3 -12.71 3.59 -4.21
CA HIS A 3 -13.31 2.29 -4.53
C HIS A 3 -12.47 1.12 -4.00
N ARG A 4 -13.09 -0.05 -3.97
CA ARG A 4 -12.39 -1.30 -3.62
C ARG A 4 -11.39 -1.65 -4.73
N LEU A 5 -10.18 -2.04 -4.33
CA LEU A 5 -9.15 -2.56 -5.22
C LEU A 5 -9.27 -4.08 -5.33
N LEU A 6 -8.89 -4.61 -6.49
CA LEU A 6 -8.94 -6.03 -6.83
C LEU A 6 -7.54 -6.63 -6.77
N SER A 7 -7.46 -7.96 -6.81
CA SER A 7 -6.17 -8.66 -6.89
C SER A 7 -5.36 -8.29 -8.13
N SER A 8 -6.01 -7.82 -9.21
CA SER A 8 -5.34 -7.30 -10.40
C SER A 8 -4.61 -5.99 -10.17
N ASP A 9 -4.93 -5.27 -9.09
CA ASP A 9 -4.31 -3.99 -8.74
C ASP A 9 -3.09 -4.19 -7.81
N PHE A 10 -2.65 -5.43 -7.60
CA PHE A 10 -1.60 -5.79 -6.63
C PHE A 10 -0.33 -4.96 -6.80
N ASP A 11 0.18 -4.84 -8.03
CA ASP A 11 1.41 -4.09 -8.30
C ASP A 11 1.21 -2.59 -8.05
N ALA A 12 0.04 -2.04 -8.37
CA ALA A 12 -0.29 -0.64 -8.10
C ALA A 12 -0.41 -0.35 -6.60
N ILE A 13 -1.01 -1.28 -5.84
CA ILE A 13 -1.08 -1.21 -4.37
C ILE A 13 0.34 -1.20 -3.78
N LEU A 14 1.18 -2.16 -4.19
CA LEU A 14 2.54 -2.30 -3.69
C LEU A 14 3.39 -1.06 -4.00
N ALA A 15 3.25 -0.52 -5.22
CA ALA A 15 3.97 0.68 -5.64
C ALA A 15 3.57 1.89 -4.81
N VAL A 16 2.27 2.17 -4.65
CA VAL A 16 1.78 3.34 -3.89
C VAL A 16 2.17 3.25 -2.42
N ILE A 17 2.07 2.07 -1.80
CA ILE A 17 2.47 1.86 -0.40
C ILE A 17 3.95 2.19 -0.19
N ASN A 18 4.82 1.67 -1.06
CA ASN A 18 6.26 1.86 -0.92
C ASN A 18 6.72 3.27 -1.33
N ASP A 19 6.13 3.86 -2.36
CA ASP A 19 6.41 5.24 -2.76
C ASP A 19 6.02 6.23 -1.65
N ALA A 20 4.85 6.02 -1.03
CA ALA A 20 4.43 6.80 0.13
C ALA A 20 5.33 6.64 1.35
N ALA A 21 6.11 5.56 1.46
CA ALA A 21 7.07 5.38 2.55
C ALA A 21 8.36 6.18 2.33
N GLN A 22 8.73 6.46 1.08
CA GLN A 22 9.99 7.15 0.75
C GLN A 22 10.02 8.59 1.26
N VAL A 23 8.88 9.29 1.31
CA VAL A 23 8.81 10.67 1.84
C VAL A 23 9.17 10.78 3.32
N TYR A 24 9.19 9.65 4.05
CA TYR A 24 9.60 9.61 5.45
C TYR A 24 11.10 9.34 5.64
N GLN A 25 11.87 9.17 4.56
CA GLN A 25 13.32 9.03 4.64
C GLN A 25 13.95 10.26 5.29
N GLY A 26 14.75 10.04 6.34
CA GLY A 26 15.36 11.13 7.12
C GLY A 26 14.38 11.90 8.03
N VAL A 27 13.08 11.56 8.00
CA VAL A 27 12.08 12.06 8.96
C VAL A 27 11.90 11.06 10.10
N ILE A 28 11.81 9.77 9.77
CA ILE A 28 11.73 8.66 10.73
C ILE A 28 13.14 8.10 10.98
N PRO A 29 13.50 7.78 12.24
CA PRO A 29 14.75 7.08 12.55
C PRO A 29 14.94 5.79 11.73
N ASP A 30 16.15 5.53 11.25
CA ASP A 30 16.46 4.38 10.38
C ASP A 30 16.16 3.03 11.04
N ASP A 31 16.27 2.93 12.37
CA ASP A 31 15.95 1.72 13.15
C ASP A 31 14.45 1.44 13.24
N ARG A 32 13.60 2.41 12.86
CA ARG A 32 12.14 2.31 12.90
C ARG A 32 11.50 2.25 11.53
N ARG A 33 12.30 2.34 10.46
CA ARG A 33 11.85 2.31 9.07
C ARG A 33 12.23 0.97 8.43
N LYS A 34 11.30 0.36 7.69
CA LYS A 34 11.55 -0.83 6.86
C LYS A 34 11.88 -0.41 5.42
N GLU A 35 12.72 -1.17 4.72
CA GLU A 35 13.01 -1.00 3.29
C GLU A 35 13.04 -2.38 2.57
N PRO A 36 12.10 -2.66 1.64
CA PRO A 36 10.89 -1.88 1.35
C PRO A 36 10.01 -1.74 2.59
N TYR A 37 9.13 -0.74 2.63
CA TYR A 37 8.19 -0.59 3.73
C TYR A 37 7.25 -1.80 3.86
N MET A 38 6.79 -2.31 2.70
CA MET A 38 6.01 -3.53 2.60
C MET A 38 6.54 -4.38 1.43
N SER A 39 6.86 -5.65 1.69
CA SER A 39 7.23 -6.59 0.62
C SER A 39 5.99 -7.11 -0.14
N ALA A 40 6.22 -7.71 -1.32
CA ALA A 40 5.15 -8.37 -2.06
C ALA A 40 4.55 -9.54 -1.27
N GLU A 41 5.38 -10.31 -0.57
CA GLU A 41 4.95 -11.42 0.28
C GLU A 41 4.12 -10.94 1.47
N GLU A 42 4.53 -9.84 2.13
CA GLU A 42 3.75 -9.21 3.19
C GLU A 42 2.38 -8.77 2.65
N LEU A 43 2.33 -8.02 1.54
CA LEU A 43 1.06 -7.60 0.93
C LEU A 43 0.16 -8.79 0.57
N LYS A 44 0.74 -9.85 0.01
CA LYS A 44 0.00 -11.07 -0.32
C LYS A 44 -0.57 -11.73 0.93
N ALA A 45 0.21 -11.82 2.01
CA ALA A 45 -0.23 -12.38 3.28
C ALA A 45 -1.39 -11.56 3.88
N GLU A 46 -1.36 -10.22 3.79
CA GLU A 46 -2.47 -9.37 4.24
C GLU A 46 -3.76 -9.64 3.45
N ILE A 47 -3.66 -9.81 2.11
CA ILE A 47 -4.79 -10.17 1.25
C ILE A 47 -5.34 -11.55 1.64
N GLU A 48 -4.46 -12.54 1.87
CA GLU A 48 -4.83 -13.89 2.30
C GLU A 48 -5.47 -13.90 3.70
N ALA A 49 -5.05 -12.99 4.58
CA ALA A 49 -5.64 -12.77 5.90
C ALA A 49 -7.02 -12.08 5.84
N GLY A 50 -7.51 -11.74 4.64
CA GLY A 50 -8.84 -11.18 4.42
C GLY A 50 -8.91 -9.65 4.49
N ILE A 51 -7.76 -8.96 4.53
CA ILE A 51 -7.75 -7.50 4.45
C ILE A 51 -8.23 -7.05 3.08
N ARG A 52 -9.11 -6.06 3.09
CA ARG A 52 -9.68 -5.46 1.90
C ARG A 52 -9.00 -4.12 1.64
N PHE A 53 -8.42 -3.98 0.46
CA PHE A 53 -7.78 -2.74 0.05
C PHE A 53 -8.76 -1.83 -0.70
N PHE A 54 -8.66 -0.53 -0.42
CA PHE A 54 -9.40 0.55 -1.07
C PHE A 54 -8.42 1.58 -1.58
N GLY A 55 -8.72 2.14 -2.75
CA GLY A 55 -7.90 3.12 -3.43
C GLY A 55 -8.59 4.46 -3.54
N TRP A 56 -7.84 5.54 -3.38
CA TRP A 56 -8.22 6.87 -3.87
C TRP A 56 -7.70 7.03 -5.29
N VAL A 57 -8.61 7.16 -6.27
CA VAL A 57 -8.26 7.33 -7.69
C VAL A 57 -8.71 8.68 -8.21
N GLU A 58 -7.80 9.40 -8.86
CA GLU A 58 -8.07 10.66 -9.58
C GLU A 58 -7.45 10.62 -10.96
N ALA A 59 -8.21 11.02 -11.99
CA ALA A 59 -7.74 11.04 -13.38
C ALA A 59 -7.03 9.73 -13.80
N ASP A 60 -7.61 8.59 -13.44
CA ASP A 60 -7.06 7.24 -13.67
C ASP A 60 -5.74 6.92 -12.96
N HIS A 61 -5.32 7.72 -11.98
CA HIS A 61 -4.15 7.49 -11.15
C HIS A 61 -4.55 7.08 -9.73
N LEU A 62 -3.99 5.98 -9.24
CA LEU A 62 -4.11 5.55 -7.85
C LEU A 62 -3.17 6.41 -6.98
N LEU A 63 -3.73 7.30 -6.16
CA LEU A 63 -2.99 8.26 -5.34
C LEU A 63 -2.82 7.82 -3.88
N GLY A 64 -3.65 6.88 -3.43
CA GLY A 64 -3.64 6.44 -2.04
C GLY A 64 -4.26 5.08 -1.88
N VAL A 65 -3.80 4.35 -0.85
CA VAL A 65 -4.25 3.01 -0.51
C VAL A 65 -4.57 2.95 0.98
N ALA A 66 -5.68 2.28 1.32
CA ALA A 66 -6.02 1.92 2.69
C ALA A 66 -6.42 0.44 2.76
N GLY A 67 -5.84 -0.30 3.70
CA GLY A 67 -6.25 -1.66 4.06
C GLY A 67 -7.28 -1.63 5.20
N ILE A 68 -8.34 -2.41 5.08
CA ILE A 68 -9.39 -2.55 6.11
C ILE A 68 -9.47 -4.01 6.56
N GLN A 69 -9.22 -4.23 7.84
CA GLN A 69 -9.47 -5.47 8.56
C GLN A 69 -10.81 -5.37 9.30
N ALA A 70 -11.58 -6.47 9.37
CA ALA A 70 -12.86 -6.54 10.09
C ALA A 70 -12.84 -7.68 11.11
#